data_AF-A0A497G7H4-F1
#
_entry.id   AF-A0A497G7H4-F1
#
_cell.length_a   1.000
_cell.length_b   1.000
_cell.length_c   1.000
_cell.angle_alpha   90.00
_cell.angle_beta   90.00
_cell.angle_gamma   90.00
#
_symmetry.space_group_name_H-M   'P 1'
#
loop_
_entity.id
_entity.type
_entity.pdbx_description
1 polymer ?
#
loop_
_entity_poly.entity_id
_entity_poly.type
_entity_poly.pdbx_seq_one_letter_code
_entity_poly.pdbx_strand_id
1 'polypeptide(L)'
;TPASNDSKPHIVPLTRDTITQGETDWHSLYVPPGEDKLWVDLDWGNPSNPFTLTIYPPDGTVLGPYHDADDGKVDTRIFLCISRSSGLPSGTWYFEVQGAGDYSFAAYY
;
A
#
# COMPACT_ATOMS: atom_id res chain seq x y z
N THR A 1 21.99 12.21 7.69
CA THR A 1 21.14 13.01 6.78
C THR A 1 19.92 12.18 6.44
N PRO A 2 18.73 12.45 6.99
CA PRO A 2 17.55 11.72 6.55
C PRO A 2 17.02 12.35 5.26
N ALA A 3 16.73 11.50 4.27
CA ALA A 3 16.22 11.89 2.97
C ALA A 3 14.88 12.61 3.13
N SER A 4 14.91 13.92 2.89
CA SER A 4 13.73 14.73 2.62
C SER A 4 13.31 14.48 1.18
N ASN A 5 12.02 14.26 0.96
CA ASN A 5 11.34 14.28 -0.34
C ASN A 5 11.80 13.25 -1.38
N ASP A 6 11.44 11.98 -1.18
CA ASP A 6 11.11 11.14 -2.34
C ASP A 6 9.71 11.53 -2.81
N SER A 7 9.72 12.43 -3.78
CA SER A 7 8.60 13.07 -4.47
C SER A 7 7.38 12.15 -4.64
N LYS A 8 6.30 12.43 -3.91
CA LYS A 8 4.96 11.95 -4.26
C LYS A 8 4.66 12.42 -5.69
N PRO A 9 4.47 11.54 -6.69
CA PRO A 9 4.09 12.00 -8.01
C PRO A 9 2.70 12.65 -7.97
N HIS A 10 2.55 13.54 -8.94
CA HIS A 10 1.38 14.31 -9.35
C HIS A 10 0.01 13.69 -9.00
N ILE A 11 -0.70 14.29 -8.03
CA ILE A 11 -2.09 14.06 -7.60
C ILE A 11 -2.56 12.59 -7.74
N VAL A 12 -2.07 11.73 -6.85
CA VAL A 12 -2.65 10.39 -6.64
C VAL A 12 -3.89 10.51 -5.75
N PRO A 13 -5.02 9.84 -6.07
CA PRO A 13 -6.16 9.77 -5.17
C PRO A 13 -5.73 9.16 -3.83
N LEU A 14 -5.73 9.99 -2.79
CA LEU A 14 -5.51 9.58 -1.42
C LEU A 14 -6.87 9.27 -0.80
N THR A 15 -7.10 8.02 -0.43
CA THR A 15 -8.26 7.66 0.40
C THR A 15 -7.89 7.89 1.85
N ARG A 16 -8.81 8.47 2.63
CA ARG A 16 -8.74 8.51 4.09
C ARG A 16 -9.94 7.77 4.62
N ASP A 17 -9.71 6.85 5.54
CA ASP A 17 -10.77 6.03 6.11
C ASP A 17 -10.49 5.68 7.58
N THR A 18 -11.47 5.06 8.23
CA THR A 18 -11.38 4.60 9.62
C THR A 18 -11.88 3.15 9.69
N ILE A 19 -11.00 2.24 10.13
CA ILE A 19 -11.36 0.84 10.39
C ILE A 19 -11.71 0.65 11.86
N THR A 20 -12.81 -0.04 12.17
CA THR A 20 -13.07 -0.55 13.52
C THR A 20 -12.38 -1.90 13.71
N GLN A 21 -11.96 -2.22 14.93
CA GLN A 21 -11.29 -3.48 15.22
C GLN A 21 -12.12 -4.69 14.74
N GLY A 22 -11.52 -5.52 13.89
CA GLY A 22 -12.16 -6.70 13.30
C GLY A 22 -12.80 -6.46 11.93
N GLU A 23 -12.78 -5.22 11.43
CA GLU A 23 -13.14 -4.89 10.05
C GLU A 23 -11.92 -4.97 9.12
N THR A 24 -12.22 -5.08 7.83
CA THR A 24 -11.25 -5.09 6.74
C THR A 24 -11.73 -4.10 5.68
N ASP A 25 -10.85 -3.19 5.26
CA ASP A 25 -11.11 -2.34 4.10
C ASP A 25 -10.40 -2.86 2.86
N TRP A 26 -11.06 -2.68 1.72
CA TRP A 26 -10.57 -3.09 0.41
C TRP A 26 -10.40 -1.88 -0.49
N HIS A 27 -9.19 -1.70 -1.00
CA HIS A 27 -8.88 -0.73 -2.06
C HIS A 27 -8.57 -1.47 -3.37
N SER A 28 -8.65 -0.76 -4.48
CA SER A 28 -8.27 -1.33 -5.78
C SER A 28 -7.65 -0.30 -6.71
N LEU A 29 -6.79 -0.78 -7.61
CA LEU A 29 -6.17 0.01 -8.66
C LEU A 29 -6.09 -0.82 -9.93
N TYR A 30 -6.54 -0.27 -11.05
CA TYR A 30 -6.28 -0.87 -12.36
C TYR A 30 -4.88 -0.49 -12.84
N VAL A 31 -4.01 -1.49 -13.02
CA VAL A 31 -2.66 -1.33 -13.58
C VAL A 31 -2.71 -1.68 -15.08
N PRO A 32 -2.41 -0.73 -15.99
CA PRO A 32 -2.41 -1.00 -17.42
C PRO A 32 -1.23 -1.89 -17.84
N PRO A 33 -1.29 -2.51 -19.03
CA PRO A 33 -0.14 -3.22 -19.58
C PRO A 33 1.07 -2.31 -19.78
N GLY A 34 2.26 -2.82 -19.48
CA GLY A 34 3.53 -2.12 -19.70
C GLY A 34 4.14 -1.46 -18.47
N GLU A 35 3.40 -1.39 -17.35
CA GLU A 35 3.93 -0.91 -16.08
C GLU A 35 4.92 -1.91 -15.46
N ASP A 36 6.00 -1.39 -14.89
CA ASP A 36 7.05 -2.19 -14.25
C ASP A 36 7.15 -1.96 -12.73
N LYS A 37 6.45 -0.93 -12.23
CA LYS A 37 6.46 -0.49 -10.83
C LYS A 37 5.06 -0.11 -10.35
N LEU A 38 4.84 -0.35 -9.07
CA LEU A 38 3.64 0.05 -8.34
C LEU A 38 4.06 0.45 -6.93
N TRP A 39 3.76 1.69 -6.57
CA TRP A 39 3.94 2.24 -5.24
C TRP A 39 2.67 2.07 -4.43
N VAL A 40 2.81 1.68 -3.18
CA VAL A 40 1.72 1.56 -2.21
C VAL A 40 2.10 2.27 -0.93
N ASP A 41 1.22 3.12 -0.44
CA ASP A 41 1.42 3.99 0.71
C ASP A 41 0.24 3.82 1.67
N LEU A 42 0.47 3.14 2.79
CA LEU A 42 -0.48 3.02 3.90
C LEU A 42 0.11 3.72 5.13
N ASP A 43 -0.50 4.81 5.57
CA ASP A 43 -0.01 5.65 6.67
C ASP A 43 -1.14 5.86 7.68
N TRP A 44 -0.90 5.51 8.94
CA TRP A 44 -1.90 5.62 10.02
C TRP A 44 -1.47 6.54 11.16
N GLY A 45 -0.20 6.95 11.22
CA GLY A 45 0.34 7.96 12.16
C GLY A 45 0.20 7.66 13.67
N ASN A 46 -0.55 6.63 14.07
CA ASN A 46 -0.82 6.25 15.45
C ASN A 46 -0.19 4.89 15.78
N PRO A 47 0.88 4.85 16.58
CA PRO A 47 1.59 3.61 16.87
C PRO A 47 0.81 2.64 17.78
N SER A 48 -0.30 3.09 18.38
CA SER A 48 -1.06 2.28 19.35
C SER A 48 -1.80 1.12 18.68
N ASN A 49 -2.16 1.26 17.41
CA ASN A 49 -2.92 0.27 16.65
C ASN A 49 -2.20 0.02 15.32
N PRO A 50 -1.42 -1.07 15.21
CA PRO A 50 -0.73 -1.38 13.96
C PRO A 50 -1.72 -1.80 12.89
N PHE A 51 -1.43 -1.42 11.66
CA PHE A 51 -2.14 -1.87 10.46
C PHE A 51 -1.31 -2.94 9.73
N THR A 52 -2.00 -3.79 8.97
CA THR A 52 -1.39 -4.76 8.07
C THR A 52 -1.95 -4.61 6.66
N LEU A 53 -1.11 -4.87 5.67
CA LEU A 53 -1.46 -4.75 4.25
C LEU A 53 -1.21 -6.07 3.50
N THR A 54 -2.25 -6.64 2.89
CA THR A 54 -2.11 -7.77 1.95
C THR A 54 -2.48 -7.32 0.54
N ILE A 55 -1.70 -7.72 -0.45
CA ILE A 55 -1.84 -7.27 -1.84
C ILE A 55 -2.11 -8.46 -2.74
N TYR A 56 -3.12 -8.33 -3.60
CA TYR A 56 -3.62 -9.36 -4.49
C TYR A 56 -3.50 -8.88 -5.95
N PRO A 57 -2.41 -9.23 -6.64
CA PRO A 57 -2.27 -8.98 -8.07
C PRO A 57 -3.24 -9.86 -8.89
N PRO A 58 -3.58 -9.45 -10.12
CA PRO A 58 -4.52 -10.18 -10.97
C PRO A 58 -3.99 -11.54 -11.47
N ASP A 59 -2.69 -11.84 -11.29
CA ASP A 59 -2.11 -13.14 -11.62
C ASP A 59 -2.33 -14.22 -10.54
N GLY A 60 -3.07 -13.88 -9.47
CA GLY A 60 -3.43 -14.82 -8.41
C GLY A 60 -2.33 -15.03 -7.36
N THR A 61 -1.21 -14.32 -7.47
CA THR A 61 -0.23 -14.26 -6.38
C THR A 61 -0.79 -13.52 -5.17
N VAL A 62 -0.15 -13.68 -4.01
CA VAL A 62 -0.48 -12.93 -2.79
C VAL A 62 0.83 -12.40 -2.22
N LEU A 63 0.88 -11.09 -1.95
CA LEU A 63 2.04 -10.42 -1.38
C LEU A 63 1.67 -9.91 0.02
N GLY A 64 2.52 -10.20 1.02
CA GLY A 64 2.26 -9.87 2.42
C GLY A 64 1.68 -11.04 3.23
N PRO A 65 1.04 -10.76 4.39
CA PRO A 65 0.76 -9.43 4.94
C PRO A 65 2.05 -8.67 5.29
N TYR A 66 2.09 -7.39 4.93
CA TYR A 66 3.14 -6.45 5.29
C TYR A 66 2.77 -5.72 6.59
N HIS A 67 3.80 -5.42 7.38
CA HIS A 67 3.77 -4.66 8.62
C HIS A 67 4.70 -3.45 8.49
N ASP A 68 4.60 -2.50 9.42
CA ASP A 68 5.44 -1.28 9.50
C ASP A 68 6.93 -1.60 9.21
N ALA A 69 7.49 -2.58 9.93
CA ALA A 69 8.89 -3.01 9.79
C ALA A 69 9.30 -3.55 8.41
N ASP A 70 8.35 -4.02 7.59
CA ASP A 70 8.65 -4.72 6.34
C ASP A 70 9.12 -3.79 5.22
N ASP A 71 8.89 -2.46 5.34
CA ASP A 71 9.45 -1.46 4.43
C ASP A 71 10.86 -0.98 4.84
N GLY A 72 11.39 -1.53 5.92
CA GLY A 72 12.70 -1.22 6.48
C GLY A 72 12.70 -0.09 7.52
N LYS A 73 11.54 0.45 7.90
CA LYS A 73 11.38 1.46 8.94
C LYS A 73 10.29 1.05 9.94
N VAL A 74 10.26 1.72 11.08
CA VAL A 74 9.14 1.60 12.03
C VAL A 74 8.68 3.01 12.29
N ASP A 75 7.80 3.51 11.43
CA ASP A 75 7.37 4.90 11.38
C ASP A 75 5.87 5.06 11.15
N THR A 76 5.08 4.04 11.53
CA THR A 76 3.60 4.02 11.41
C THR A 76 3.11 4.13 9.97
N ARG A 77 3.91 3.58 9.05
CA ARG A 77 3.67 3.63 7.62
C ARG A 77 4.21 2.37 6.95
N ILE A 78 3.54 1.91 5.92
CA ILE A 78 4.04 0.88 5.02
C ILE A 78 4.15 1.54 3.64
N PHE A 79 5.38 1.77 3.20
CA PHE A 79 5.67 2.37 1.90
C PHE A 79 6.47 1.42 1.00
N LEU A 80 5.77 0.77 0.07
CA LEU A 80 6.33 -0.30 -0.78
C LEU A 80 6.48 0.15 -2.23
N CYS A 81 7.56 -0.29 -2.88
CA CYS A 81 7.72 -0.29 -4.34
C CYS A 81 7.71 -1.74 -4.84
N ILE A 82 6.58 -2.18 -5.38
CA ILE A 82 6.45 -3.48 -6.04
C ILE A 82 7.03 -3.34 -7.43
N SER A 83 7.93 -4.24 -7.81
CA SER A 83 8.49 -4.28 -9.16
C SER A 83 8.74 -5.71 -9.60
N ARG A 84 8.69 -5.93 -10.91
CA ARG A 84 8.94 -7.24 -11.52
C ARG A 84 9.66 -7.07 -12.85
N SER A 85 10.77 -7.78 -13.04
CA SER A 85 11.61 -7.65 -14.25
C SER A 85 10.88 -7.99 -15.55
N SER A 86 9.85 -8.83 -15.49
CA SER A 86 8.99 -9.19 -16.62
C SER A 86 7.82 -8.21 -16.83
N GLY A 87 7.79 -7.09 -16.11
CA GLY A 87 6.61 -6.22 -16.00
C GLY A 87 5.61 -6.70 -14.95
N LEU A 88 4.79 -5.78 -14.46
CA LEU A 88 3.70 -6.08 -13.56
C LEU A 88 2.53 -6.74 -14.30
N PRO A 89 1.82 -7.69 -13.67
CA PRO A 89 0.54 -8.16 -14.17
C PRO A 89 -0.43 -7.01 -14.40
N SER A 90 -0.85 -6.82 -15.66
CA SER A 90 -1.91 -5.87 -16.00
C SER A 90 -3.27 -6.37 -15.49
N GLY A 91 -4.08 -5.46 -14.96
CA GLY A 91 -5.40 -5.78 -14.44
C GLY A 91 -5.69 -5.06 -13.13
N THR A 92 -6.80 -5.44 -12.48
CA THR A 92 -7.17 -4.88 -11.19
C THR A 92 -6.39 -5.56 -10.08
N TRP A 93 -5.64 -4.76 -9.34
CA TRP A 93 -4.99 -5.15 -8.09
C TRP A 93 -5.91 -4.79 -6.93
N TYR A 94 -5.95 -5.66 -5.91
CA TYR A 94 -6.70 -5.41 -4.67
C TYR A 94 -5.75 -5.30 -3.49
N PHE A 95 -6.11 -4.45 -2.54
CA PHE A 95 -5.33 -4.18 -1.35
C PHE A 95 -6.25 -4.33 -0.15
N GLU A 96 -5.91 -5.27 0.72
CA GLU A 96 -6.61 -5.55 1.96
C GLU A 96 -5.89 -4.85 3.10
N VAL A 97 -6.59 -3.94 3.76
CA VAL A 97 -6.12 -3.20 4.92
C VAL A 97 -6.86 -3.72 6.14
N GLN A 98 -6.11 -4.16 7.14
CA GLN A 98 -6.65 -4.59 8.44
C GLN A 98 -5.96 -3.79 9.55
N GLY A 99 -6.70 -3.44 10.59
CA GLY A 99 -6.18 -2.61 11.67
C GLY A 99 -7.28 -2.11 12.59
N ALA A 100 -7.04 -0.99 13.26
CA ALA A 100 -8.07 -0.26 13.99
C ALA A 100 -7.67 1.22 14.12
N GLY A 101 -8.52 2.13 13.65
CA GLY A 101 -8.29 3.57 13.72
C GLY A 101 -8.26 4.22 12.34
N ASP A 102 -7.79 5.46 12.32
CA ASP A 102 -7.71 6.28 11.12
C ASP A 102 -6.47 5.92 10.30
N TYR A 103 -6.60 5.92 8.98
CA TYR A 103 -5.49 5.73 8.08
C TYR A 103 -5.70 6.49 6.77
N SER A 104 -4.62 6.56 5.99
CA SER A 104 -4.66 7.01 4.61
C SER A 104 -4.00 5.98 3.71
N PHE A 105 -4.56 5.81 2.52
CA PHE A 105 -4.12 4.82 1.54
C PHE A 105 -3.99 5.45 0.16
N ALA A 106 -2.88 5.15 -0.52
CA ALA A 106 -2.68 5.45 -1.93
C ALA A 106 -1.95 4.31 -2.64
N ALA A 107 -2.33 4.03 -3.88
CA ALA A 107 -1.61 3.13 -4.78
C ALA A 107 -1.49 3.77 -6.17
N TYR A 108 -0.31 3.70 -6.79
CA TYR A 108 -0.02 4.36 -8.07
C TYR A 108 1.21 3.77 -8.75
N TYR A 109 1.29 3.88 -10.08
CA TYR A 109 2.43 3.43 -10.90
C TYR A 109 3.14 4.63 -11.54
#